data_AF-A0A8J7GAV8-F1
#
_entry.id   AF-A0A8J7GAV8-F1
#
_cell.length_a   1.000
_cell.length_b   1.000
_cell.length_c   1.000
_cell.angle_alpha   90.00
_cell.angle_beta   90.00
_cell.angle_gamma   90.00
#
_symmetry.space_group_name_H-M   'P 1'
#
loop_
_entity.id
_entity.type
_entity.pdbx_description
1 polymer ?
#
loop_
_entity_poly.entity_id
_entity_poly.type
_entity_poly.pdbx_seq_one_letter_code
_entity_poly.pdbx_strand_id
1 'polypeptide(L)'
;MVNLRRLRRHDPIAPGWSVIGRLLRPLDAVNAALDSPPTTHRRRAMDDAVAVIVLRCARVGRSYWGWTAKEWAEVIGADQPGFRHSAPAWADDAVRPYLSAQAYLLGGFNEFHRLGSFGRLTLAWRVFGRDRVDAEIGRIREVLAEWGYRLGRDDDQLLPMVVCQVFLLNRSPRLEDLSTELFERIRREKPLHEHPLDHDPGQVRQQAANTVQSRHLGSTTNAASRNLGLSQYQASDGTPIVSRAASPRLGSEPPRPPEWRPVTRARPPPTAARPPYLP
;
A
#
# COMPACT_ATOMS: atom_id res chain seq x y z
N MET A 1 5.95 29.23 7.45
CA MET A 1 4.94 28.82 8.46
C MET A 1 5.44 27.55 9.13
N VAL A 2 5.50 27.51 10.47
CA VAL A 2 6.16 26.44 11.25
C VAL A 2 5.21 25.24 11.44
N ASN A 3 5.73 24.02 11.51
CA ASN A 3 4.93 22.83 11.82
C ASN A 3 4.56 22.82 13.31
N LEU A 4 3.26 22.95 13.61
CA LEU A 4 2.71 23.05 14.96
C LEU A 4 2.89 21.77 15.79
N ARG A 5 3.00 20.61 15.14
CA ARG A 5 3.24 19.30 15.79
C ARG A 5 4.72 18.98 15.99
N ARG A 6 5.63 19.69 15.32
CA ARG A 6 7.11 19.54 15.46
C ARG A 6 7.76 20.59 16.36
N LEU A 7 7.02 21.56 16.88
CA LEU A 7 7.60 22.58 17.76
C LEU A 7 8.27 21.90 18.96
N ARG A 8 9.46 22.36 19.37
CA ARG A 8 10.12 21.94 20.62
C ARG A 8 9.25 22.15 21.87
N ARG A 9 8.20 22.97 21.74
CA ARG A 9 7.15 23.22 22.74
C ARG A 9 5.78 22.67 22.28
N HIS A 10 5.76 21.67 21.39
CA HIS A 10 4.53 20.95 21.09
C HIS A 10 4.13 20.22 22.37
N ASP A 11 3.29 20.89 23.15
CA ASP A 11 2.63 20.34 24.30
C ASP A 11 1.27 19.80 23.83
N PRO A 12 1.12 18.48 23.64
CA PRO A 12 -0.12 17.88 23.19
C PRO A 12 -1.26 18.06 24.20
N ILE A 13 -0.94 18.46 25.44
CA ILE A 13 -1.89 18.69 26.54
C ILE A 13 -2.28 20.17 26.61
N ALA A 14 -1.63 21.07 25.84
CA ALA A 14 -1.94 22.48 25.92
C ALA A 14 -3.43 22.74 25.59
N PRO A 15 -4.11 23.66 26.31
CA PRO A 15 -5.55 23.84 26.20
C PRO A 15 -6.04 24.09 24.77
N GLY A 16 -5.25 24.80 23.95
CA GLY A 16 -5.57 25.03 22.54
C GLY A 16 -5.73 23.74 21.70
N TRP A 17 -4.98 22.68 22.02
CA TRP A 17 -5.11 21.37 21.37
C TRP A 17 -6.37 20.64 21.82
N SER A 18 -6.80 20.83 23.07
CA SER A 18 -8.07 20.28 23.55
C SER A 18 -9.27 20.90 22.81
N VAL A 19 -9.21 22.21 22.51
CA VAL A 19 -10.26 22.93 21.76
C VAL A 19 -10.40 22.37 20.35
N ILE A 20 -9.30 22.10 19.66
CA ILE A 20 -9.32 21.47 18.32
C ILE A 20 -9.28 19.94 18.36
N GLY A 21 -9.33 19.32 19.54
CA GLY A 21 -9.17 17.88 19.70
C GLY A 21 -10.25 17.08 18.96
N ARG A 22 -11.48 17.65 18.87
CA ARG A 22 -12.56 17.08 18.05
C ARG A 22 -12.26 17.07 16.55
N LEU A 23 -11.54 18.09 16.06
CA LEU A 23 -11.09 18.18 14.66
C LEU A 23 -9.95 17.20 14.37
N LEU A 24 -9.07 16.96 15.35
CA LEU A 24 -7.90 16.10 15.17
C LEU A 24 -8.22 14.61 15.30
N ARG A 25 -9.20 14.26 16.14
CA ARG A 25 -9.52 12.85 16.44
C ARG A 25 -9.72 11.98 15.21
N PRO A 26 -10.47 12.37 14.16
CA PRO A 26 -10.62 11.49 12.99
C PRO A 26 -9.33 11.35 12.18
N LEU A 27 -8.48 12.39 12.14
CA LEU A 27 -7.19 12.36 11.46
C LEU A 27 -6.22 11.40 12.18
N ASP A 28 -6.19 11.48 13.52
CA ASP A 28 -5.36 10.61 14.34
C ASP A 28 -5.89 9.16 14.33
N ALA A 29 -7.21 8.97 14.26
CA ALA A 29 -7.82 7.65 14.08
C ALA A 29 -7.46 7.00 12.74
N VAL A 30 -7.44 7.76 11.65
CA VAL A 30 -6.92 7.27 10.37
C VAL A 30 -5.47 6.84 10.51
N ASN A 31 -4.61 7.71 11.07
CA ASN A 31 -3.21 7.38 11.27
C ASN A 31 -3.02 6.08 12.07
N ALA A 32 -3.81 5.88 13.12
CA ALA A 32 -3.78 4.65 13.92
C ALA A 32 -4.28 3.40 13.18
N ALA A 33 -5.17 3.57 12.20
CA ALA A 33 -5.75 2.47 11.43
C ALA A 33 -4.89 2.03 10.22
N LEU A 34 -3.92 2.84 9.79
CA LEU A 34 -3.09 2.49 8.64
C LEU A 34 -2.14 1.33 8.98
N ASP A 35 -2.07 0.35 8.09
CA ASP A 35 -1.04 -0.70 8.12
C ASP A 35 0.31 -0.14 7.67
N SER A 36 0.97 0.53 8.61
CA SER A 36 2.25 1.18 8.41
C SER A 36 3.16 0.92 9.61
N PRO A 37 4.16 0.03 9.47
CA PRO A 37 5.09 -0.26 10.55
C PRO A 37 5.70 1.02 11.12
N PRO A 38 5.64 1.25 12.44
CA PRO A 38 5.96 2.54 13.04
C PRO A 38 7.47 2.75 13.08
N THR A 39 8.02 3.40 12.05
CA THR A 39 9.34 4.02 12.13
C THR A 39 9.20 5.48 12.54
N THR A 40 10.22 6.05 13.18
CA THR A 40 10.24 7.47 13.56
C THR A 40 9.95 8.40 12.38
N HIS A 41 10.51 8.08 11.21
CA HIS A 41 10.27 8.81 9.98
C HIS A 41 8.82 8.74 9.51
N ARG A 42 8.19 7.55 9.54
CA ARG A 42 6.79 7.39 9.12
C ARG A 42 5.82 8.07 10.09
N ARG A 43 6.04 7.92 11.39
CA ARG A 43 5.26 8.63 12.42
C ARG A 43 5.32 10.14 12.20
N ARG A 44 6.52 10.67 11.95
CA ARG A 44 6.72 12.08 11.59
C ARG A 44 5.95 12.48 10.34
N ALA A 45 6.01 11.70 9.27
CA ALA A 45 5.26 12.01 8.04
C ALA A 45 3.73 11.97 8.23
N MET A 46 3.23 11.09 9.12
CA MET A 46 1.82 11.03 9.50
C MET A 46 1.37 12.26 10.30
N ASP A 47 2.18 12.70 11.27
CA ASP A 47 1.91 13.93 12.02
C ASP A 47 1.94 15.17 11.13
N ASP A 48 2.87 15.18 10.18
CA ASP A 48 2.99 16.22 9.17
C ASP A 48 1.79 16.28 8.23
N ALA A 49 1.26 15.13 7.82
CA ALA A 49 0.04 15.08 7.01
C ALA A 49 -1.13 15.74 7.77
N VAL A 50 -1.27 15.46 9.06
CA VAL A 50 -2.26 16.13 9.91
C VAL A 50 -2.01 17.64 9.99
N ALA A 51 -0.76 18.05 10.21
CA ALA A 51 -0.40 19.46 10.26
C ALA A 51 -0.70 20.19 8.93
N VAL A 52 -0.44 19.57 7.78
CA VAL A 52 -0.80 20.12 6.45
C VAL A 52 -2.31 20.32 6.32
N ILE A 53 -3.11 19.32 6.72
CA ILE A 53 -4.57 19.41 6.67
C ILE A 53 -5.10 20.53 7.56
N VAL A 54 -4.62 20.62 8.80
CA VAL A 54 -5.03 21.65 9.76
C VAL A 54 -4.62 23.04 9.28
N LEU A 55 -3.42 23.20 8.72
CA LEU A 55 -2.98 24.48 8.16
C LEU A 55 -3.83 24.91 6.96
N ARG A 56 -4.23 23.97 6.10
CA ARG A 56 -5.16 24.28 5.01
C ARG A 56 -6.53 24.66 5.55
N CYS A 57 -7.03 23.99 6.59
CA CYS A 57 -8.28 24.37 7.26
C CYS A 57 -8.21 25.81 7.80
N ALA A 58 -7.11 26.16 8.48
CA ALA A 58 -6.89 27.50 9.01
C ALA A 58 -6.80 28.56 7.91
N ARG A 59 -6.19 28.23 6.77
CA ARG A 59 -6.05 29.17 5.63
C ARG A 59 -7.37 29.42 4.91
N VAL A 60 -8.20 28.40 4.72
CA VAL A 60 -9.45 28.47 3.95
C VAL A 60 -10.66 28.80 4.84
N GLY A 61 -10.54 28.67 6.16
CA GLY A 61 -11.65 28.85 7.10
C GLY A 61 -12.71 27.75 7.01
N ARG A 62 -12.37 26.59 6.43
CA ARG A 62 -13.28 25.45 6.23
C ARG A 62 -12.62 24.17 6.71
N SER A 63 -13.40 23.33 7.38
CA SER A 63 -12.98 22.01 7.84
C SER A 63 -12.83 21.01 6.69
N TYR A 64 -11.92 20.05 6.86
CA TYR A 64 -11.56 19.08 5.82
C TYR A 64 -12.70 18.14 5.41
N TRP A 65 -13.68 17.89 6.29
CA TRP A 65 -14.85 17.07 5.95
C TRP A 65 -15.80 17.74 4.94
N GLY A 66 -15.66 19.05 4.73
CA GLY A 66 -16.41 19.78 3.72
C GLY A 66 -15.66 19.98 2.41
N TRP A 67 -14.46 19.40 2.26
CA TRP A 67 -13.63 19.57 1.06
C TRP A 67 -14.12 18.68 -0.08
N THR A 68 -14.15 19.26 -1.26
CA THR A 68 -14.39 18.57 -2.53
C THR A 68 -13.20 17.72 -2.94
N ALA A 69 -13.39 16.81 -3.89
CA ALA A 69 -12.29 16.05 -4.48
C ALA A 69 -11.23 16.94 -5.13
N LYS A 70 -11.62 18.12 -5.66
CA LYS A 70 -10.69 19.13 -6.18
C LYS A 70 -9.79 19.68 -5.08
N GLU A 71 -10.38 20.08 -3.96
CA GLU A 71 -9.64 20.63 -2.81
C GLU A 71 -8.68 19.59 -2.22
N TRP A 72 -9.08 18.32 -2.15
CA TRP A 72 -8.18 17.23 -1.77
C TRP A 72 -7.03 17.06 -2.77
N ALA A 73 -7.30 17.05 -4.07
CA ALA A 73 -6.28 16.92 -5.10
C ALA A 73 -5.26 18.10 -5.06
N GLU A 74 -5.70 19.32 -4.79
CA GLU A 74 -4.82 20.49 -4.64
C GLU A 74 -3.86 20.35 -3.46
N VAL A 75 -4.33 19.79 -2.34
CA VAL A 75 -3.51 19.57 -1.13
C VAL A 75 -2.54 18.41 -1.33
N ILE A 76 -2.94 17.35 -2.03
CA ILE A 76 -2.10 16.18 -2.29
C ILE A 76 -1.06 16.47 -3.40
N GLY A 77 -1.41 17.32 -4.36
CA GLY A 77 -0.63 17.57 -5.57
C GLY A 77 -0.79 16.44 -6.60
N ALA A 78 -0.78 16.83 -7.88
CA ALA A 78 -0.88 15.90 -9.01
C ALA A 78 0.31 14.93 -9.08
N ASP A 79 1.47 15.33 -8.58
CA ASP A 79 2.70 14.53 -8.52
C ASP A 79 3.59 15.03 -7.36
N GLN A 80 4.80 14.47 -7.23
CA GLN A 80 5.73 14.89 -6.18
C GLN A 80 6.19 16.36 -6.33
N PRO A 81 6.57 16.84 -7.53
CA PRO A 81 6.86 18.26 -7.75
C PRO A 81 5.69 19.19 -7.40
N GLY A 82 4.48 18.86 -7.85
CA GLY A 82 3.26 19.61 -7.58
C GLY A 82 2.92 19.64 -6.09
N PHE A 83 3.13 18.54 -5.38
CA PHE A 83 3.03 18.51 -3.93
C PHE A 83 4.05 19.44 -3.27
N ARG A 84 5.34 19.34 -3.62
CA ARG A 84 6.39 20.21 -3.05
C ARG A 84 6.10 21.69 -3.28
N HIS A 85 5.50 22.04 -4.42
CA HIS A 85 5.14 23.41 -4.74
C HIS A 85 3.99 23.95 -3.85
N SER A 86 3.00 23.13 -3.53
CA SER A 86 1.84 23.54 -2.73
C SER A 86 2.02 23.33 -1.21
N ALA A 87 2.89 22.41 -0.83
CA ALA A 87 3.13 22.01 0.55
C ALA A 87 4.00 23.03 1.31
N PRO A 88 3.83 23.13 2.64
CA PRO A 88 4.78 23.85 3.48
C PRO A 88 6.20 23.30 3.33
N ALA A 89 7.21 24.18 3.31
CA ALA A 89 8.63 23.81 3.09
C ALA A 89 9.22 22.78 4.08
N TRP A 90 8.57 22.55 5.22
CA TRP A 90 9.00 21.55 6.21
C TRP A 90 8.42 20.15 5.95
N ALA A 91 7.42 20.04 5.07
CA ALA A 91 6.76 18.79 4.74
C ALA A 91 7.62 18.01 3.75
N ASP A 92 8.03 16.81 4.15
CA ASP A 92 8.83 15.94 3.30
C ASP A 92 7.97 15.19 2.28
N ASP A 93 8.62 14.51 1.34
CA ASP A 93 7.93 13.78 0.30
C ASP A 93 7.10 12.60 0.81
N ALA A 94 7.45 12.04 1.96
CA ALA A 94 6.74 10.91 2.55
C ALA A 94 5.42 11.32 3.18
N VAL A 95 5.12 12.61 3.29
CA VAL A 95 3.82 13.14 3.72
C VAL A 95 2.72 12.86 2.70
N ARG A 96 3.04 12.99 1.40
CA ARG A 96 2.04 12.87 0.31
C ARG A 96 1.24 11.57 0.34
N PRO A 97 1.85 10.37 0.50
CA PRO A 97 1.10 9.13 0.64
C PRO A 97 0.12 9.09 1.82
N TYR A 98 0.46 9.71 2.95
CA TYR A 98 -0.44 9.78 4.11
C TYR A 98 -1.57 10.78 3.90
N LEU A 99 -1.32 11.88 3.19
CA LEU A 99 -2.41 12.78 2.75
C LEU A 99 -3.40 12.07 1.83
N SER A 100 -2.92 11.25 0.89
CA SER A 100 -3.79 10.45 0.04
C SER A 100 -4.64 9.46 0.85
N ALA A 101 -4.06 8.83 1.88
CA ALA A 101 -4.79 7.93 2.77
C ALA A 101 -5.87 8.66 3.60
N GLN A 102 -5.54 9.85 4.13
CA GLN A 102 -6.48 10.71 4.84
C GLN A 102 -7.64 11.15 3.93
N ALA A 103 -7.34 11.59 2.71
CA ALA A 103 -8.35 11.99 1.72
C ALA A 103 -9.28 10.83 1.35
N TYR A 104 -8.72 9.64 1.17
CA TYR A 104 -9.47 8.43 0.85
C TYR A 104 -10.43 8.03 1.97
N LEU A 105 -9.95 7.99 3.22
CA LEU A 105 -10.72 7.50 4.37
C LEU A 105 -11.70 8.53 4.94
N LEU A 106 -11.35 9.82 4.96
CA LEU A 106 -12.18 10.87 5.55
C LEU A 106 -12.93 11.71 4.52
N GLY A 107 -12.29 11.99 3.38
CA GLY A 107 -12.84 12.83 2.33
C GLY A 107 -13.66 12.07 1.29
N GLY A 108 -13.68 10.73 1.35
CA GLY A 108 -14.28 9.90 0.31
C GLY A 108 -13.61 10.06 -1.06
N PHE A 109 -12.37 10.55 -1.10
CA PHE A 109 -11.64 10.80 -2.34
C PHE A 109 -11.40 9.50 -3.12
N ASN A 110 -11.88 9.42 -4.36
CA ASN A 110 -11.67 8.30 -5.28
C ASN A 110 -11.24 8.75 -6.69
N GLU A 111 -11.04 10.05 -6.90
CA GLU A 111 -10.60 10.64 -8.16
C GLU A 111 -9.08 10.52 -8.35
N PHE A 112 -8.55 9.30 -8.20
CA PHE A 112 -7.10 9.02 -8.26
C PHE A 112 -6.44 9.45 -9.57
N HIS A 113 -7.23 9.60 -10.62
CA HIS A 113 -6.79 10.11 -11.91
C HIS A 113 -6.24 11.55 -11.85
N ARG A 114 -6.63 12.32 -10.82
CA ARG A 114 -6.08 13.67 -10.55
C ARG A 114 -4.72 13.63 -9.86
N LEU A 115 -4.28 12.48 -9.36
CA LEU A 115 -3.04 12.31 -8.57
C LEU A 115 -1.86 11.79 -9.40
N GLY A 116 -1.95 11.87 -10.73
CA GLY A 116 -0.87 11.49 -11.65
C GLY A 116 -0.36 10.07 -11.39
N SER A 117 0.96 9.89 -11.44
CA SER A 117 1.58 8.64 -10.96
C SER A 117 1.48 8.58 -9.42
N PHE A 118 0.72 7.60 -8.96
CA PHE A 118 0.47 7.39 -7.54
C PHE A 118 0.56 5.90 -7.21
N GLY A 119 1.25 5.55 -6.13
CA GLY A 119 1.44 4.18 -5.68
C GLY A 119 0.13 3.56 -5.17
N ARG A 120 -0.74 3.12 -6.09
CA ARG A 120 -2.04 2.49 -5.77
C ARG A 120 -1.87 1.25 -4.88
N LEU A 121 -0.87 0.41 -5.20
CA LEU A 121 -0.49 -0.73 -4.37
C LEU A 121 -0.12 -0.29 -2.95
N THR A 122 0.76 0.70 -2.82
CA THR A 122 1.20 1.20 -1.53
C THR A 122 0.08 1.87 -0.73
N LEU A 123 -0.93 2.46 -1.39
CA LEU A 123 -2.13 2.96 -0.71
C LEU A 123 -3.02 1.81 -0.26
N ALA A 124 -3.30 0.84 -1.15
CA ALA A 124 -4.12 -0.31 -0.83
C ALA A 124 -3.55 -1.10 0.35
N TRP A 125 -2.23 -1.36 0.36
CA TRP A 125 -1.56 -1.98 1.50
C TRP A 125 -1.78 -1.21 2.80
N ARG A 126 -1.60 0.11 2.80
CA ARG A 126 -1.80 0.91 4.03
C ARG A 126 -3.24 0.91 4.51
N VAL A 127 -4.21 0.92 3.59
CA VAL A 127 -5.62 1.05 3.93
C VAL A 127 -6.24 -0.29 4.32
N PHE A 128 -5.91 -1.35 3.58
CA PHE A 128 -6.57 -2.65 3.69
C PHE A 128 -5.73 -3.72 4.40
N GLY A 129 -4.45 -3.43 4.66
CA GLY A 129 -3.48 -4.37 5.16
C GLY A 129 -2.73 -5.07 4.03
N ARG A 130 -1.41 -5.16 4.16
CA ARG A 130 -0.55 -5.78 3.14
C ARG A 130 -0.92 -7.24 2.90
N ASP A 131 -0.95 -8.04 3.95
CA ASP A 131 -1.14 -9.49 3.85
C ASP A 131 -2.49 -9.82 3.20
N ARG A 132 -3.53 -9.03 3.50
CA ARG A 132 -4.85 -9.18 2.92
C ARG A 132 -4.85 -8.88 1.42
N VAL A 133 -4.27 -7.75 1.02
CA VAL A 133 -4.19 -7.37 -0.39
C VAL A 133 -3.34 -8.37 -1.18
N ASP A 134 -2.19 -8.79 -0.64
CA ASP A 134 -1.29 -9.73 -1.29
C ASP A 134 -1.96 -11.11 -1.47
N ALA A 135 -2.70 -11.59 -0.48
CA ALA A 135 -3.46 -12.84 -0.58
C ALA A 135 -4.52 -12.79 -1.70
N GLU A 136 -5.26 -11.68 -1.80
CA GLU A 136 -6.32 -11.53 -2.80
C GLU A 136 -5.78 -11.37 -4.23
N ILE A 137 -4.65 -10.67 -4.38
CA ILE A 137 -3.91 -10.65 -5.65
C ILE A 137 -3.43 -12.06 -6.01
N GLY A 138 -2.97 -12.84 -5.02
CA GLY A 138 -2.58 -14.25 -5.20
C GLY A 138 -3.71 -15.10 -5.78
N ARG A 139 -4.91 -15.03 -5.19
CA ARG A 139 -6.10 -15.75 -5.70
C ARG A 139 -6.43 -15.40 -7.15
N ILE A 140 -6.34 -14.12 -7.53
CA ILE A 140 -6.55 -13.70 -8.92
C ILE A 140 -5.48 -14.29 -9.84
N ARG A 141 -4.21 -14.29 -9.42
CA ARG A 141 -3.11 -14.87 -10.21
C ARG A 141 -3.32 -16.35 -10.47
N GLU A 142 -3.79 -17.10 -9.48
CA GLU A 142 -4.09 -18.54 -9.61
C GLU A 142 -5.15 -18.79 -10.68
N VAL A 143 -6.29 -18.09 -10.62
CA VAL A 143 -7.36 -18.22 -11.62
C VAL A 143 -6.89 -17.82 -13.03
N LEU A 144 -6.14 -16.73 -13.15
CA LEU A 144 -5.60 -16.29 -14.44
C LEU A 144 -4.61 -17.32 -15.02
N ALA A 145 -3.79 -17.95 -14.17
CA ALA A 145 -2.87 -18.99 -14.57
C ALA A 145 -3.60 -20.24 -15.08
N GLU A 146 -4.69 -20.64 -14.43
CA GLU A 146 -5.56 -21.75 -14.89
C GLU A 146 -6.16 -21.51 -16.27
N TRP A 147 -6.49 -20.25 -16.59
CA TRP A 147 -6.98 -19.85 -17.92
C TRP A 147 -5.87 -19.70 -18.97
N GLY A 148 -4.61 -19.94 -18.59
CA GLY A 148 -3.45 -19.85 -19.47
C GLY A 148 -2.90 -18.44 -19.64
N TYR A 149 -3.40 -17.44 -18.89
CA TYR A 149 -2.79 -16.11 -18.87
C TYR A 149 -1.48 -16.13 -18.09
N ARG A 150 -0.43 -15.56 -18.68
CA ARG A 150 0.88 -15.37 -18.04
C ARG A 150 1.05 -13.96 -17.45
N LEU A 151 -0.03 -13.40 -16.91
CA LEU A 151 -0.05 -12.15 -16.13
C LEU A 151 0.28 -12.52 -14.68
N GLY A 152 1.54 -12.44 -14.25
CA GLY A 152 1.91 -13.36 -13.16
C GLY A 152 3.33 -13.43 -12.66
N ARG A 153 4.35 -13.18 -13.50
CA ARG A 153 5.74 -13.30 -13.04
C ARG A 153 6.03 -12.28 -11.95
N ASP A 154 6.97 -12.57 -11.06
CA ASP A 154 7.31 -11.70 -9.91
C ASP A 154 7.59 -10.23 -10.30
N ASP A 155 7.97 -9.99 -11.54
CA ASP A 155 8.24 -8.65 -12.09
C ASP A 155 7.01 -7.94 -12.72
N ASP A 156 5.87 -8.63 -12.86
CA ASP A 156 4.65 -8.05 -13.44
C ASP A 156 3.89 -7.22 -12.39
N GLN A 157 4.10 -5.90 -12.48
CA GLN A 157 3.46 -4.88 -11.64
C GLN A 157 2.09 -4.42 -12.16
N LEU A 158 1.72 -4.78 -13.39
CA LEU A 158 0.46 -4.32 -13.99
C LEU A 158 -0.73 -4.93 -13.27
N LEU A 159 -0.71 -6.24 -13.01
CA LEU A 159 -1.80 -6.91 -12.31
C LEU A 159 -2.01 -6.37 -10.89
N PRO A 160 -0.99 -6.30 -9.99
CA PRO A 160 -1.15 -5.71 -8.67
C PRO A 160 -1.72 -4.30 -8.70
N MET A 161 -1.27 -3.49 -9.67
CA MET A 161 -1.70 -2.11 -9.81
C MET A 161 -3.19 -2.00 -10.19
N VAL A 162 -3.64 -2.76 -11.19
CA VAL A 162 -5.04 -2.78 -11.63
C VAL A 162 -5.95 -3.34 -10.52
N VAL A 163 -5.55 -4.44 -9.88
CA VAL A 163 -6.32 -5.04 -8.78
C VAL A 163 -6.45 -4.06 -7.60
N CYS A 164 -5.36 -3.40 -7.21
CA CYS A 164 -5.41 -2.39 -6.15
C CYS A 164 -6.27 -1.19 -6.52
N GLN A 165 -6.28 -0.78 -7.80
CA GLN A 165 -7.21 0.25 -8.26
C GLN A 165 -8.67 -0.20 -8.08
N VAL A 166 -9.00 -1.43 -8.46
CA VAL A 166 -10.35 -1.99 -8.27
C VAL A 166 -10.72 -2.02 -6.78
N PHE A 167 -9.84 -2.49 -5.90
CA PHE A 167 -10.10 -2.52 -4.45
C PHE A 167 -10.35 -1.14 -3.86
N LEU A 168 -9.55 -0.14 -4.25
CA LEU A 168 -9.72 1.23 -3.79
C LEU A 168 -11.04 1.84 -4.31
N LEU A 169 -11.44 1.55 -5.54
CA LEU A 169 -12.73 2.01 -6.08
C LEU A 169 -13.92 1.28 -5.46
N ASN A 170 -13.75 0.01 -5.09
CA ASN A 170 -14.76 -0.78 -4.39
C ASN A 170 -14.88 -0.41 -2.90
N ARG A 171 -13.81 0.19 -2.33
CA ARG A 171 -13.63 0.38 -0.89
C ARG A 171 -13.58 -0.90 -0.06
N SER A 172 -13.26 -2.02 -0.69
CA SER A 172 -13.01 -3.30 -0.03
C SER A 172 -11.94 -4.09 -0.78
N PRO A 173 -11.01 -4.76 -0.07
CA PRO A 173 -10.04 -5.66 -0.68
C PRO A 173 -10.62 -7.05 -0.99
N ARG A 174 -11.85 -7.36 -0.58
CA ARG A 174 -12.43 -8.71 -0.72
C ARG A 174 -12.95 -8.90 -2.14
N LEU A 175 -12.58 -10.02 -2.77
CA LEU A 175 -13.09 -10.34 -4.12
C LEU A 175 -14.60 -10.59 -4.11
N GLU A 176 -15.14 -11.08 -3.01
CA GLU A 176 -16.57 -11.36 -2.86
C GLU A 176 -17.42 -10.10 -2.88
N ASP A 177 -16.83 -8.94 -2.56
CA ASP A 177 -17.51 -7.64 -2.58
C ASP A 177 -17.46 -6.99 -3.98
N LEU A 178 -16.84 -7.64 -4.98
CA LEU A 178 -16.76 -7.10 -6.34
C LEU A 178 -18.04 -7.42 -7.12
N SER A 179 -18.66 -6.38 -7.67
CA SER A 179 -19.89 -6.52 -8.46
C SER A 179 -19.69 -6.22 -9.94
N THR A 180 -20.58 -6.73 -10.79
CA THR A 180 -20.58 -6.42 -12.23
C THR A 180 -20.78 -4.92 -12.48
N GLU A 181 -21.61 -4.24 -11.68
CA GLU A 181 -21.86 -2.80 -11.77
C GLU A 181 -20.58 -1.98 -11.56
N LEU A 182 -19.71 -2.42 -10.63
CA LEU A 182 -18.40 -1.81 -10.42
C LEU A 182 -17.54 -1.90 -11.68
N PHE A 183 -17.46 -3.09 -12.30
CA PHE A 183 -16.67 -3.28 -13.52
C PHE A 183 -17.24 -2.48 -14.70
N GLU A 184 -18.56 -2.41 -14.85
CA GLU A 184 -19.20 -1.56 -15.87
C GLU A 184 -18.98 -0.07 -15.62
N ARG A 185 -18.93 0.37 -14.36
CA ARG A 185 -18.52 1.74 -14.02
C ARG A 185 -17.08 2.01 -14.43
N ILE A 186 -16.14 1.14 -14.05
CA ILE A 186 -14.72 1.27 -14.40
C ILE A 186 -14.52 1.28 -15.93
N ARG A 187 -15.24 0.42 -16.66
CA ARG A 187 -15.17 0.36 -18.13
C ARG A 187 -15.67 1.66 -18.77
N ARG A 188 -16.77 2.22 -18.26
CA ARG A 188 -17.35 3.49 -18.74
C ARG A 188 -16.46 4.70 -18.44
N GLU A 189 -15.79 4.69 -17.31
CA GLU A 189 -14.93 5.80 -16.88
C GLU A 189 -13.63 5.91 -17.69
N LYS A 190 -13.34 4.94 -18.59
CA LYS A 190 -12.06 4.70 -19.28
C LYS A 190 -10.90 4.60 -18.27
N PRO A 191 -10.04 3.57 -18.34
CA PRO A 191 -8.79 3.65 -17.60
C PRO A 191 -8.06 4.89 -18.14
N LEU A 192 -7.91 5.92 -17.31
CA LEU A 192 -7.08 7.06 -17.71
C LEU A 192 -5.72 6.49 -18.01
N HIS A 193 -5.32 6.65 -19.27
CA HIS A 193 -4.04 6.21 -19.77
C HIS A 193 -2.96 6.54 -18.76
N GLU A 194 -2.35 5.49 -18.23
CA GLU A 194 -0.97 5.59 -17.79
C GLU A 194 -0.18 6.00 -19.03
N HIS A 195 0.45 7.18 -18.94
CA HIS A 195 1.50 7.50 -19.90
C HIS A 195 2.49 6.34 -19.92
N PRO A 196 2.94 5.88 -21.09
CA PRO A 196 3.78 4.69 -21.20
C PRO A 196 5.05 4.86 -20.37
N LEU A 197 5.26 3.94 -19.42
CA LEU A 197 6.56 3.47 -18.94
C LEU A 197 7.69 4.51 -18.95
N ASP A 198 7.57 5.52 -18.10
CA ASP A 198 8.74 6.24 -17.55
C ASP A 198 8.83 5.96 -16.04
N HIS A 199 8.60 4.70 -15.69
CA HIS A 199 9.01 4.19 -14.39
C HIS A 199 10.53 4.21 -14.37
N ASP A 200 11.13 5.20 -13.71
CA ASP A 200 12.49 5.04 -13.19
C ASP A 200 12.47 3.79 -12.28
N PRO A 201 13.05 2.66 -12.71
CA PRO A 201 13.08 1.44 -11.90
C PRO A 201 13.82 1.67 -10.58
N GLY A 202 14.56 2.77 -10.44
CA GLY A 202 15.18 3.25 -9.22
C GLY A 202 14.18 3.57 -8.10
N GLN A 203 13.02 4.16 -8.38
CA GLN A 203 12.07 4.54 -7.31
C GLN A 203 11.34 3.33 -6.70
N VAL A 204 10.95 2.36 -7.52
CA VAL A 204 10.29 1.13 -7.04
C VAL A 204 11.32 0.23 -6.35
N ARG A 205 12.56 0.13 -6.88
CA ARG A 205 13.66 -0.57 -6.19
C ARG A 205 14.06 0.11 -4.90
N GLN A 206 14.05 1.44 -4.80
CA GLN A 206 14.35 2.13 -3.54
C GLN A 206 13.23 1.93 -2.51
N GLN A 207 11.96 1.89 -2.93
CA GLN A 207 10.85 1.59 -2.03
C GLN A 207 10.81 0.12 -1.59
N ALA A 208 11.14 -0.82 -2.48
CA ALA A 208 11.32 -2.22 -2.16
C ALA A 208 12.57 -2.45 -1.27
N ALA A 209 13.70 -1.80 -1.57
CA ALA A 209 14.92 -1.84 -0.78
C ALA A 209 14.74 -1.25 0.61
N ASN A 210 14.05 -0.10 0.75
CA ASN A 210 13.70 0.46 2.07
C ASN A 210 12.77 -0.48 2.87
N THR A 211 11.98 -1.31 2.18
CA THR A 211 11.12 -2.33 2.80
C THR A 211 11.90 -3.59 3.21
N VAL A 212 12.89 -4.01 2.42
CA VAL A 212 13.79 -5.13 2.74
C VAL A 212 14.82 -4.75 3.82
N GLN A 213 15.32 -3.51 3.82
CA GLN A 213 16.25 -3.00 4.83
C GLN A 213 15.59 -2.85 6.21
N SER A 214 14.27 -2.60 6.23
CA SER A 214 13.45 -2.68 7.45
C SER A 214 13.32 -4.12 8.00
N ARG A 215 13.45 -5.16 7.16
CA ARG A 215 13.51 -6.57 7.61
C ARG A 215 14.86 -6.92 8.25
N HIS A 216 15.97 -6.36 7.78
CA HIS A 216 17.29 -6.64 8.37
C HIS A 216 17.59 -5.88 9.67
N LEU A 217 17.07 -4.65 9.84
CA LEU A 217 17.24 -3.89 11.08
C LEU A 217 16.33 -4.36 12.22
N GLY A 218 15.21 -5.02 11.92
CA GLY A 218 14.34 -5.65 12.93
C GLY A 218 14.84 -7.01 13.43
N SER A 219 15.81 -7.64 12.75
CA SER A 219 16.35 -8.94 13.15
C SER A 219 17.59 -8.84 14.05
N THR A 220 18.27 -7.68 14.12
CA THR A 220 19.50 -7.52 14.91
C THR A 220 19.28 -6.88 16.28
N THR A 221 18.10 -6.35 16.59
CA THR A 221 17.83 -5.70 17.89
C THR A 221 17.35 -6.65 18.99
N ASN A 222 17.08 -7.93 18.69
CA ASN A 222 16.68 -8.92 19.70
C ASN A 222 17.84 -9.70 20.35
N ALA A 223 19.10 -9.43 19.96
CA ALA A 223 20.28 -10.05 20.58
C ALA A 223 21.01 -9.13 21.58
N ALA A 224 20.72 -7.82 21.61
CA ALA A 224 21.46 -6.85 22.41
C ALA A 224 20.79 -6.43 23.73
N SER A 225 19.57 -6.91 24.03
CA SER A 225 18.82 -6.52 25.24
C SER A 225 18.75 -7.60 26.34
N ARG A 226 19.67 -8.58 26.33
CA ARG A 226 19.77 -9.61 27.39
C ARG A 226 20.98 -9.50 28.32
N ASN A 227 21.77 -8.44 28.26
CA ASN A 227 22.95 -8.29 29.12
C ASN A 227 23.08 -6.89 29.73
N LEU A 228 22.11 -6.47 30.54
CA LEU A 228 22.34 -5.46 31.56
C LEU A 228 21.46 -5.76 32.78
N GLY A 229 22.06 -6.44 33.75
CA GLY A 229 21.49 -6.58 35.09
C GLY A 229 21.75 -7.93 35.73
N LEU A 230 22.93 -8.12 36.32
CA LEU A 230 23.10 -8.46 37.74
C LEU A 230 24.59 -8.62 38.10
N SER A 231 24.83 -8.32 39.36
CA SER A 231 26.09 -8.00 40.01
C SER A 231 26.83 -9.24 40.52
N GLN A 232 28.16 -9.13 40.60
CA GLN A 232 29.06 -9.73 41.59
C GLN A 232 29.45 -11.23 41.56
N TYR A 233 30.72 -11.41 41.97
CA TYR A 233 31.47 -12.59 42.43
C TYR A 233 32.31 -13.41 41.44
N GLN A 234 33.63 -13.28 41.62
CA GLN A 234 34.69 -14.20 41.19
C GLN A 234 34.60 -15.51 41.99
N ALA A 235 34.82 -16.66 41.35
CA ALA A 235 35.91 -17.61 41.65
C ALA A 235 35.71 -18.98 40.94
N SER A 236 36.86 -19.53 40.50
CA SER A 236 37.25 -20.95 40.43
C SER A 236 36.60 -21.95 39.45
N ASP A 237 37.51 -22.55 38.69
CA ASP A 237 37.61 -23.96 38.26
C ASP A 237 36.67 -24.55 37.19
N GLY A 238 37.30 -25.28 36.25
CA GLY A 238 36.66 -26.40 35.54
C GLY A 238 36.78 -26.39 34.00
N THR A 239 37.60 -27.31 33.50
CA THR A 239 37.84 -27.73 32.10
C THR A 239 36.59 -28.21 31.33
N PRO A 240 36.67 -28.40 29.99
CA PRO A 240 35.54 -28.37 29.05
C PRO A 240 34.86 -29.72 28.82
N ILE A 241 33.61 -29.70 28.35
CA ILE A 241 32.94 -30.88 27.78
C ILE A 241 32.51 -30.62 26.33
N VAL A 242 33.07 -31.46 25.46
CA VAL A 242 32.74 -31.68 24.06
C VAL A 242 31.31 -32.20 23.92
N SER A 243 30.55 -31.72 22.93
CA SER A 243 29.56 -32.59 22.28
C SER A 243 29.31 -32.20 20.82
N ARG A 244 29.41 -33.26 20.02
CA ARG A 244 29.38 -33.37 18.57
C ARG A 244 28.15 -34.21 18.26
N ALA A 245 27.25 -33.73 17.41
CA ALA A 245 26.28 -34.56 16.68
C ALA A 245 25.72 -33.71 15.52
N ALA A 246 26.16 -33.96 14.29
CA ALA A 246 25.66 -34.99 13.37
C ALA A 246 24.50 -34.46 12.51
N SER A 247 24.84 -34.02 11.29
CA SER A 247 23.92 -33.83 10.18
C SER A 247 23.51 -35.18 9.58
N PRO A 248 22.24 -35.36 9.19
CA PRO A 248 21.86 -36.35 8.19
C PRO A 248 21.64 -35.69 6.82
N ARG A 249 22.25 -36.29 5.79
CA ARG A 249 21.91 -36.12 4.38
C ARG A 249 20.80 -37.12 4.01
N LEU A 250 19.77 -36.65 3.32
CA LEU A 250 18.86 -37.41 2.43
C LEU A 250 18.27 -36.34 1.48
N GLY A 251 18.30 -36.41 0.15
CA GLY A 251 18.44 -37.57 -0.73
C GLY A 251 17.06 -38.04 -1.21
N SER A 252 16.33 -37.24 -1.99
CA SER A 252 15.22 -37.70 -2.85
C SER A 252 14.86 -36.62 -3.88
N GLU A 253 15.02 -36.95 -5.17
CA GLU A 253 14.61 -36.17 -6.33
C GLU A 253 13.10 -36.43 -6.60
N PRO A 254 12.27 -35.41 -6.89
CA PRO A 254 10.85 -35.61 -7.17
C PRO A 254 10.58 -36.09 -8.61
N PRO A 255 9.52 -36.87 -8.86
CA PRO A 255 9.25 -37.48 -10.16
C PRO A 255 8.75 -36.47 -11.21
N ARG A 256 9.09 -36.72 -12.48
CA ARG A 256 8.68 -35.91 -13.64
C ARG A 256 7.17 -36.03 -13.91
N PRO A 257 6.48 -34.95 -14.30
CA PRO A 257 5.07 -34.99 -14.67
C PRO A 257 4.86 -35.63 -16.07
N PRO A 258 3.67 -36.20 -16.33
CA PRO A 258 3.38 -36.92 -17.57
C PRO A 258 3.19 -36.00 -18.78
N GLU A 259 3.66 -36.46 -19.94
CA GLU A 259 3.57 -35.80 -21.25
C GLU A 259 2.12 -35.73 -21.74
N TRP A 260 1.62 -34.52 -21.99
CA TRP A 260 0.30 -34.27 -22.56
C TRP A 260 0.34 -34.33 -24.09
N ARG A 261 -0.53 -35.17 -24.68
CA ARG A 261 -0.83 -35.16 -26.14
C ARG A 261 -2.01 -34.20 -26.41
N PRO A 262 -1.96 -33.39 -27.49
CA PRO A 262 -3.03 -32.45 -27.79
C PRO A 262 -4.30 -33.16 -28.30
N VAL A 263 -5.44 -32.77 -27.73
CA VAL A 263 -6.79 -33.16 -28.18
C VAL A 263 -7.14 -32.34 -29.44
N THR A 264 -7.37 -33.02 -30.55
CA THR A 264 -7.88 -32.44 -31.79
C THR A 264 -9.30 -31.91 -31.60
N ARG A 265 -9.49 -30.59 -31.77
CA ARG A 265 -10.83 -29.96 -31.76
C ARG A 265 -11.68 -30.49 -32.91
N ALA A 266 -12.85 -31.04 -32.57
CA ALA A 266 -13.91 -31.33 -33.50
C ALA A 266 -14.44 -30.03 -34.16
N ARG A 267 -14.75 -30.13 -35.45
CA ARG A 267 -15.26 -29.06 -36.31
C ARG A 267 -16.72 -28.74 -35.94
N PRO A 268 -17.14 -27.47 -35.81
CA PRO A 268 -18.55 -27.14 -35.56
C PRO A 268 -19.41 -27.40 -36.82
N PRO A 269 -20.69 -27.78 -36.65
CA PRO A 269 -21.62 -27.98 -37.76
C PRO A 269 -22.06 -26.65 -38.40
N PRO A 270 -22.48 -26.67 -39.68
CA PRO A 270 -22.83 -25.46 -40.42
C PRO A 270 -24.16 -24.84 -39.96
N THR A 271 -24.15 -23.51 -39.88
CA THR A 271 -25.27 -22.63 -39.51
C THR A 271 -26.44 -22.77 -40.50
N ALA A 272 -27.63 -23.10 -40.00
CA ALA A 272 -28.85 -23.09 -40.79
C ALA A 272 -29.29 -21.65 -41.12
N ALA A 273 -29.58 -21.42 -42.40
CA ALA A 273 -30.04 -20.15 -42.95
C ALA A 273 -31.42 -19.74 -42.40
N ARG A 274 -31.59 -18.44 -42.11
CA ARG A 274 -32.90 -17.82 -41.83
C ARG A 274 -33.68 -17.64 -43.14
N PRO A 275 -35.00 -17.91 -43.17
CA PRO A 275 -35.83 -17.63 -44.34
C PRO A 275 -36.17 -16.14 -44.47
N PRO A 276 -36.46 -15.66 -45.69
CA PRO A 276 -36.77 -14.25 -45.96
C PRO A 276 -38.21 -13.92 -45.56
N TYR A 277 -38.39 -12.74 -44.99
CA TYR A 277 -39.69 -12.09 -44.84
C TYR A 277 -40.16 -11.57 -46.20
N LEU A 278 -41.41 -11.87 -46.57
CA LEU A 278 -42.23 -11.14 -47.53
C LEU A 278 -43.71 -11.34 -47.16
N PRO A 279 -44.62 -10.44 -47.55
CA PRO A 279 -44.49 -9.00 -47.83
C PRO A 279 -45.10 -8.11 -46.74
#